data_AF-A0A850QPU6-F1
#
_entry.id   AF-A0A850QPU6-F1
#
_cell.length_a   1.000
_cell.length_b   1.000
_cell.length_c   1.000
_cell.angle_alpha   90.00
_cell.angle_beta   90.00
_cell.angle_gamma   90.00
#
_symmetry.space_group_name_H-M   'P 1'
#
loop_
_entity.id
_entity.type
_entity.pdbx_description
1 polymer ?
#
loop_
_entity_poly.entity_id
_entity_poly.type
_entity_poly.pdbx_seq_one_letter_code
_entity_poly.pdbx_strand_id
1 'polypeptide(L)'
;MTKIAMISTGEEVLYGDIVDTNASWLSHHLCQLGFTMTYRSTVGDNLESICEEIKRISKLVDVVIVNGGLGPTTDDLSAQAAAKALGVQLELNEAWVEQMHLKFQQMQRDMPKSNLKQAMLPLGAELIDNPVGTACGFCIELNHARVYFTPGVPREFKHMVETQIVPKLQRLYSSAEAKQVERIYTFGLTESGISDVLDHWNLPEGCELGYRSALPFIEIKLFHRNNKTEQITAFKDAIIDKFQANVVSVDQSLLDALSEQLTKKKQTLNVSEVGIMGTLAYQFSQHEGIANLLINSRCSYHLVAPVELSVLAQQLQKEVSEQLEDIGLYIYANNDKSYTLALITHQYQKLIRVKPYRQYNIKNQSILIATLVQIMLLNYLLGNGDIDEYLNFEYLGVFETEID
;
A
#
# COMPACT_ATOMS: atom_id res chain seq x y z
N MET A 1 21.21 1.53 -18.69
CA MET A 1 20.36 1.56 -17.49
C MET A 1 20.57 0.25 -16.77
N THR A 2 20.90 0.30 -15.48
CA THR A 2 21.16 -0.88 -14.64
C THR A 2 19.95 -1.78 -14.62
N LYS A 3 20.14 -3.06 -14.92
CA LYS A 3 19.10 -4.08 -14.86
C LYS A 3 19.16 -4.76 -13.52
N ILE A 4 18.05 -4.73 -12.79
CA ILE A 4 17.90 -5.41 -11.50
C ILE A 4 16.86 -6.51 -11.65
N ALA A 5 17.10 -7.66 -11.02
CA ALA A 5 16.14 -8.75 -10.90
C ALA A 5 15.92 -9.16 -9.45
N MET A 6 14.79 -9.79 -9.19
CA MET A 6 14.53 -10.48 -7.92
C MET A 6 14.13 -11.94 -8.17
N ILE A 7 14.68 -12.83 -7.35
CA ILE A 7 14.25 -14.23 -7.23
C ILE A 7 13.66 -14.38 -5.83
N SER A 8 12.38 -14.69 -5.74
CA SER A 8 11.74 -15.06 -4.47
C SER A 8 11.77 -16.58 -4.33
N THR A 9 12.19 -17.08 -3.17
CA THR A 9 12.24 -18.52 -2.90
C THR A 9 11.24 -18.89 -1.81
N GLY A 10 10.56 -20.01 -1.98
CA GLY A 10 9.62 -20.57 -1.00
C GLY A 10 8.45 -21.26 -1.69
N GLU A 11 8.12 -22.48 -1.27
CA GLU A 11 6.94 -23.20 -1.75
C GLU A 11 5.64 -22.44 -1.50
N GLU A 12 5.52 -21.80 -0.33
CA GLU A 12 4.34 -21.02 0.06
C GLU A 12 4.09 -19.81 -0.84
N VAL A 13 5.17 -19.21 -1.36
CA VAL A 13 5.07 -18.11 -2.32
C VAL A 13 4.75 -18.65 -3.71
N LEU A 14 5.37 -19.77 -4.09
CA LEU A 14 5.15 -20.40 -5.40
C LEU A 14 3.72 -20.92 -5.57
N TYR A 15 3.17 -21.56 -4.53
CA TYR A 15 1.80 -22.08 -4.54
C TYR A 15 0.74 -20.99 -4.29
N GLY A 16 1.17 -19.80 -3.85
CA GLY A 16 0.28 -18.67 -3.58
C GLY A 16 -0.45 -18.75 -2.24
N ASP A 17 0.07 -19.55 -1.29
CA ASP A 17 -0.42 -19.57 0.09
C ASP A 17 -0.20 -18.21 0.77
N ILE A 18 0.87 -17.51 0.37
CA ILE A 18 1.11 -16.11 0.74
C ILE A 18 1.37 -15.25 -0.49
N VAL A 19 1.01 -13.97 -0.40
CA VAL A 19 1.35 -12.97 -1.41
C VAL A 19 2.78 -12.51 -1.20
N ASP A 20 3.56 -12.45 -2.28
CA ASP A 20 4.92 -11.92 -2.28
C ASP A 20 4.94 -10.38 -2.10
N THR A 21 4.76 -9.95 -0.85
CA THR A 21 4.77 -8.54 -0.47
C THR A 21 6.18 -7.94 -0.50
N ASN A 22 7.23 -8.75 -0.33
CA ASN A 22 8.62 -8.32 -0.39
C ASN A 22 8.99 -7.89 -1.81
N ALA A 23 8.65 -8.68 -2.82
CA ALA A 23 8.89 -8.30 -4.20
C ALA A 23 8.12 -7.07 -4.63
N SER A 24 6.85 -6.95 -4.19
CA SER A 24 6.06 -5.74 -4.43
C SER A 24 6.72 -4.51 -3.80
N TRP A 25 7.15 -4.60 -2.53
CA TRP A 25 7.81 -3.52 -1.83
C TRP A 25 9.14 -3.12 -2.48
N LEU A 26 10.02 -4.09 -2.80
CA LEU A 26 11.31 -3.81 -3.42
C LEU A 26 11.15 -3.13 -4.78
N SER A 27 10.19 -3.59 -5.60
CA SER A 27 9.88 -2.97 -6.90
C SER A 27 9.58 -1.48 -6.75
N HIS A 28 8.72 -1.16 -5.78
CA HIS A 28 8.28 0.20 -5.52
C HIS A 28 9.44 1.06 -4.99
N HIS A 29 10.18 0.54 -4.02
CA HIS A 29 11.29 1.23 -3.39
C HIS A 29 12.41 1.54 -4.39
N LEU A 30 12.82 0.57 -5.21
CA LEU A 30 13.83 0.80 -6.26
C LEU A 30 13.36 1.84 -7.29
N CYS A 31 12.08 1.80 -7.69
CA CYS A 31 11.51 2.78 -8.63
C CYS A 31 11.61 4.22 -8.09
N GLN A 32 11.34 4.43 -6.79
CA GLN A 32 11.47 5.74 -6.13
C GLN A 32 12.92 6.25 -6.13
N LEU A 33 13.90 5.34 -6.23
CA LEU A 33 15.32 5.65 -6.24
C LEU A 33 15.91 5.74 -7.66
N GLY A 34 15.08 5.65 -8.70
CA GLY A 34 15.53 5.68 -10.10
C GLY A 34 16.16 4.38 -10.61
N PHE A 35 15.97 3.29 -9.88
CA PHE A 35 16.29 1.94 -10.34
C PHE A 35 15.04 1.24 -10.87
N THR A 36 15.20 0.49 -11.96
CA THR A 36 14.08 -0.26 -12.54
C THR A 36 14.33 -1.76 -12.34
N MET A 37 13.37 -2.43 -11.70
CA MET A 37 13.36 -3.89 -11.69
C MET A 37 12.84 -4.41 -13.02
N THR A 38 13.64 -5.27 -13.65
CA THR A 38 13.44 -5.75 -15.03
C THR A 38 12.93 -7.18 -15.08
N TYR A 39 13.25 -7.99 -14.07
CA TYR A 39 12.80 -9.38 -13.97
C TYR A 39 12.38 -9.71 -12.55
N ARG A 40 11.35 -10.54 -12.43
CA ARG A 40 10.98 -11.24 -11.20
C ARG A 40 10.72 -12.70 -11.52
N SER A 41 11.16 -13.59 -10.64
CA SER A 41 10.80 -15.00 -10.66
C SER A 41 10.54 -15.49 -9.23
N THR A 42 9.71 -16.52 -9.12
CA THR A 42 9.44 -17.24 -7.88
C THR A 42 9.81 -18.70 -8.10
N VAL A 43 10.59 -19.27 -7.19
CA VAL A 43 11.12 -20.63 -7.29
C VAL A 43 10.82 -21.36 -5.98
N GLY A 44 10.40 -22.62 -6.06
CA GLY A 44 10.16 -23.43 -4.86
C GLY A 44 11.46 -23.88 -4.20
N ASP A 45 11.35 -24.56 -3.06
CA ASP A 45 12.49 -25.00 -2.24
C ASP A 45 13.18 -26.25 -2.81
N ASN A 46 13.68 -26.12 -4.03
CA ASN A 46 14.45 -27.12 -4.74
C ASN A 46 15.82 -26.57 -5.14
N LEU A 47 16.89 -27.23 -4.67
CA LEU A 47 18.27 -26.78 -4.83
C LEU A 47 18.66 -26.58 -6.30
N GLU A 48 18.32 -27.53 -7.17
CA GLU A 48 18.61 -27.47 -8.60
C GLU A 48 17.90 -26.30 -9.26
N SER A 49 16.60 -26.14 -8.99
CA SER A 49 15.77 -25.07 -9.57
C SER A 49 16.28 -23.68 -9.17
N ILE A 50 16.60 -23.48 -7.89
CA ILE A 50 17.15 -22.20 -7.40
C ILE A 50 18.51 -21.93 -8.06
N CYS A 51 19.39 -22.94 -8.13
CA CYS A 51 20.71 -22.81 -8.75
C CYS A 51 20.63 -22.47 -10.25
N GLU A 52 19.76 -23.16 -10.99
CA GLU A 52 19.53 -22.91 -12.41
C GLU A 52 19.01 -21.50 -12.66
N GLU A 53 18.06 -21.02 -11.86
CA GLU A 53 17.52 -19.68 -11.99
C GLU A 53 18.56 -18.61 -11.66
N ILE A 54 19.35 -18.77 -10.59
CA ILE A 54 20.48 -17.87 -10.27
C ILE A 54 21.46 -17.80 -11.45
N LYS A 55 21.85 -18.95 -12.03
CA LYS A 55 22.76 -19.00 -13.19
C LYS A 55 22.15 -18.37 -14.44
N ARG A 56 20.85 -18.54 -14.66
CA ARG A 56 20.15 -17.98 -15.83
C ARG A 56 20.04 -16.46 -15.70
N ILE A 57 19.54 -15.96 -14.56
CA ILE A 57 19.27 -14.54 -14.39
C ILE A 57 20.56 -13.71 -14.30
N SER A 58 21.62 -14.23 -13.66
CA SER A 58 22.92 -13.55 -13.55
C SER A 58 23.63 -13.31 -14.90
N LYS A 59 23.13 -13.88 -16.00
CA LYS A 59 23.59 -13.59 -17.36
C LYS A 59 22.82 -12.46 -18.04
N LEU A 60 21.69 -12.05 -17.48
CA LEU A 60 20.75 -11.11 -18.10
C LEU A 60 20.73 -9.73 -17.44
N VAL A 61 21.23 -9.63 -16.19
CA VAL A 61 21.12 -8.43 -15.35
C VAL A 61 22.41 -8.15 -14.59
N ASP A 62 22.55 -6.91 -14.12
CA ASP A 62 23.72 -6.44 -13.37
C ASP A 62 23.61 -6.78 -11.87
N VAL A 63 22.38 -6.85 -11.36
CA VAL A 63 22.08 -7.08 -9.93
C VAL A 63 20.93 -8.06 -9.79
N VAL A 64 21.08 -9.03 -8.89
CA VAL A 64 20.06 -10.01 -8.54
C VAL A 64 19.87 -9.96 -7.03
N ILE A 65 18.61 -9.90 -6.57
CA ILE A 65 18.26 -10.02 -5.16
C ILE A 65 17.49 -11.33 -4.99
N VAL A 66 18.09 -12.29 -4.29
CA VAL A 66 17.44 -13.54 -3.88
C VAL A 66 16.87 -13.33 -2.48
N ASN A 67 15.57 -13.53 -2.32
CA ASN A 67 14.87 -13.32 -1.06
C ASN A 67 14.21 -14.63 -0.58
N GLY A 68 14.60 -15.07 0.62
CA GLY A 68 14.16 -16.33 1.21
C GLY A 68 15.24 -17.41 1.24
N GLY A 69 14.94 -18.53 1.91
CA GLY A 69 15.79 -19.72 1.94
C GLY A 69 17.12 -19.60 2.72
N LEU A 70 17.21 -18.66 3.68
CA LEU A 70 18.37 -18.44 4.55
C LEU A 70 18.12 -18.81 6.03
N GLY A 71 16.97 -19.39 6.32
CA GLY A 71 16.66 -19.88 7.66
C GLY A 71 17.45 -21.14 8.05
N PRO A 72 17.14 -21.70 9.23
CA PRO A 72 17.83 -22.86 9.76
C PRO A 72 17.23 -24.20 9.31
N THR A 73 16.11 -24.23 8.58
CA THR A 73 15.38 -25.47 8.26
C THR A 73 15.94 -26.16 7.02
N THR A 74 15.51 -27.38 6.73
CA THR A 74 16.10 -28.22 5.68
C THR A 74 15.80 -27.73 4.26
N ASP A 75 14.65 -27.10 4.09
CA ASP A 75 14.15 -26.41 2.90
C ASP A 75 14.80 -25.05 2.63
N ASP A 76 15.56 -24.48 3.59
CA ASP A 76 16.33 -23.25 3.35
C ASP A 76 17.58 -23.48 2.48
N LEU A 77 17.42 -23.48 1.16
CA LEU A 77 18.46 -23.94 0.23
C LEU A 77 19.26 -22.82 -0.44
N SER A 78 18.99 -21.54 -0.18
CA SER A 78 19.56 -20.41 -0.95
C SER A 78 21.09 -20.32 -0.86
N ALA A 79 21.68 -20.50 0.33
CA ALA A 79 23.15 -20.51 0.48
C ALA A 79 23.80 -21.68 -0.25
N GLN A 80 23.18 -22.86 -0.19
CA GLN A 80 23.66 -24.06 -0.87
C GLN A 80 23.55 -23.92 -2.39
N ALA A 81 22.46 -23.33 -2.88
CA ALA A 81 22.24 -23.04 -4.29
C ALA A 81 23.29 -22.05 -4.81
N ALA A 82 23.60 -21.00 -4.03
CA ALA A 82 24.64 -20.02 -4.35
C ALA A 82 26.03 -20.67 -4.47
N ALA A 83 26.41 -21.50 -3.50
CA ALA A 83 27.68 -22.23 -3.51
C ALA A 83 27.77 -23.19 -4.72
N LYS A 84 26.70 -23.93 -5.00
CA LYS A 84 26.58 -24.79 -6.20
C LYS A 84 26.63 -23.99 -7.50
N ALA A 85 26.10 -22.76 -7.51
CA ALA A 85 26.13 -21.90 -8.67
C ALA A 85 27.54 -21.41 -9.00
N LEU A 86 28.31 -21.06 -7.97
CA LEU A 86 29.72 -20.67 -8.06
C LEU A 86 30.68 -21.84 -8.28
N GLY A 87 30.30 -23.06 -7.89
CA GLY A 87 31.20 -24.21 -7.87
C GLY A 87 32.19 -24.16 -6.71
N VAL A 88 31.78 -23.59 -5.57
CA VAL A 88 32.59 -23.49 -4.34
C VAL A 88 31.92 -24.22 -3.17
N GLN A 89 32.68 -24.45 -2.10
CA GLN A 89 32.15 -24.98 -0.85
C GLN A 89 31.52 -23.89 0.03
N LEU A 90 30.72 -24.30 1.00
CA LEU A 90 30.29 -23.44 2.10
C LEU A 90 31.34 -23.45 3.20
N GLU A 91 31.58 -22.29 3.80
CA GLU A 91 32.45 -22.08 4.96
C GLU A 91 31.66 -21.47 6.11
N LEU A 92 31.96 -21.88 7.34
CA LEU A 92 31.34 -21.32 8.53
C LEU A 92 31.96 -19.95 8.85
N ASN A 93 31.13 -18.92 8.91
CA ASN A 93 31.58 -17.60 9.37
C ASN A 93 31.55 -17.54 10.90
N GLU A 94 32.69 -17.84 11.54
CA GLU A 94 32.81 -17.87 13.02
C GLU A 94 32.43 -16.53 13.67
N ALA A 95 32.78 -15.39 13.05
CA ALA A 95 32.41 -14.08 13.57
C ALA A 95 30.89 -13.87 13.59
N TRP A 96 30.17 -14.39 12.59
CA TRP A 96 28.71 -14.35 12.57
C TRP A 96 28.09 -15.32 13.60
N VAL A 97 28.70 -16.49 13.80
CA VAL A 97 28.29 -17.44 14.86
C VAL A 97 28.35 -16.78 16.23
N GLU A 98 29.39 -15.99 16.52
CA GLU A 98 29.48 -15.21 17.76
C GLU A 98 28.33 -14.20 17.89
N GLN A 99 27.99 -13.46 16.82
CA GLN A 99 26.84 -12.54 16.82
C GLN A 99 25.53 -13.27 17.07
N MET A 100 25.35 -14.45 16.48
CA MET A 100 24.17 -15.27 16.72
C MET A 100 24.10 -15.72 18.19
N HIS A 101 25.19 -16.17 18.78
CA HIS A 101 25.24 -16.51 20.21
C HIS A 101 24.84 -15.33 21.10
N LEU A 102 25.33 -14.12 20.82
CA LEU A 102 24.94 -12.91 21.56
C LEU A 102 23.44 -12.63 21.46
N LYS A 103 22.83 -12.79 20.27
CA LYS A 103 21.38 -12.61 20.09
C LYS A 103 20.57 -13.65 20.86
N PHE A 104 20.97 -14.92 20.80
CA PHE A 104 20.31 -15.99 21.56
C PHE A 104 20.42 -15.75 23.08
N GLN A 105 21.58 -15.31 23.55
CA GLN A 105 21.79 -14.94 24.95
C GLN A 105 20.90 -13.76 25.39
N GLN A 106 20.76 -12.72 24.56
CA GLN A 106 19.84 -11.59 24.83
C GLN A 106 18.38 -12.06 24.93
N MET A 107 18.00 -13.07 24.14
CA MET A 107 16.69 -13.71 24.22
C MET A 107 16.55 -14.72 25.37
N GLN A 108 17.59 -14.90 26.20
CA GLN A 108 17.67 -15.91 27.26
C GLN A 108 17.39 -17.34 26.76
N ARG A 109 17.92 -17.66 25.58
CA ARG A 109 17.79 -18.98 24.94
C ARG A 109 19.15 -19.50 24.52
N ASP A 110 19.31 -20.82 24.57
CA ASP A 110 20.45 -21.46 23.93
C ASP A 110 20.24 -21.51 22.42
N MET A 111 21.31 -21.30 21.65
CA MET A 111 21.27 -21.38 20.20
C MET A 111 21.15 -22.85 19.75
N PRO A 112 20.09 -23.23 19.01
CA PRO A 112 19.99 -24.57 18.42
C PRO A 112 21.12 -24.80 17.41
N LYS A 113 21.60 -26.04 17.29
CA LYS A 113 22.66 -26.39 16.34
C LYS A 113 22.27 -26.15 14.88
N SER A 114 20.98 -26.28 14.54
CA SER A 114 20.47 -26.01 13.18
C SER A 114 20.69 -24.56 12.74
N ASN A 115 20.74 -23.61 13.69
CA ASN A 115 20.99 -22.21 13.38
C ASN A 115 22.39 -21.95 12.83
N LEU A 116 23.38 -22.81 13.09
CA LEU A 116 24.72 -22.68 12.49
C LEU A 116 24.66 -22.64 10.95
N LYS A 117 23.65 -23.26 10.33
CA LYS A 117 23.39 -23.19 8.89
C LYS A 117 23.28 -21.74 8.40
N GLN A 118 22.74 -20.84 9.21
CA GLN A 118 22.54 -19.44 8.86
C GLN A 118 23.84 -18.60 8.86
N ALA A 119 24.96 -19.21 9.27
CA ALA A 119 26.31 -18.66 9.20
C ALA A 119 27.20 -19.39 8.16
N MET A 120 26.64 -20.35 7.41
CA MET A 120 27.35 -21.06 6.34
C MET A 120 27.26 -20.26 5.04
N LEU A 121 28.38 -19.71 4.59
CA LEU A 121 28.44 -18.83 3.42
C LEU A 121 29.25 -19.46 2.29
N PRO A 122 28.92 -19.20 1.01
CA PRO A 122 29.79 -19.60 -0.09
C PRO A 122 31.19 -19.00 0.08
N LEU A 123 32.23 -19.79 -0.17
CA LEU A 123 33.60 -19.31 -0.09
C LEU A 123 33.80 -18.06 -0.96
N GLY A 124 34.33 -16.99 -0.36
CA GLY A 124 34.53 -15.69 -1.03
C GLY A 124 33.30 -14.79 -1.09
N ALA A 125 32.18 -15.17 -0.46
CA ALA A 125 31.02 -14.30 -0.31
C ALA A 125 31.31 -13.11 0.62
N GLU A 126 30.79 -11.95 0.26
CA GLU A 126 30.79 -10.76 1.13
C GLU A 126 29.61 -10.86 2.10
N LEU A 127 29.87 -10.82 3.40
CA LEU A 127 28.83 -10.80 4.44
C LEU A 127 27.97 -9.53 4.33
N ILE A 128 26.66 -9.66 4.52
CA ILE A 128 25.73 -8.54 4.74
C ILE A 128 25.14 -8.69 6.13
N ASP A 129 25.36 -7.67 6.96
CA ASP A 129 24.93 -7.69 8.34
C ASP A 129 23.39 -7.75 8.44
N ASN A 130 22.89 -8.42 9.46
CA ASN A 130 21.48 -8.45 9.81
C ASN A 130 21.34 -8.24 11.33
N PRO A 131 21.29 -6.99 11.81
CA PRO A 131 21.11 -6.72 13.23
C PRO A 131 19.68 -7.07 13.71
N VAL A 132 18.72 -7.27 12.81
CA VAL A 132 17.30 -7.51 13.14
C VAL A 132 16.97 -8.99 13.36
N GLY A 133 17.64 -9.92 12.68
CA GLY A 133 17.40 -11.36 12.77
C GLY A 133 18.68 -12.19 12.93
N THR A 134 18.58 -13.52 12.85
CA THR A 134 19.73 -14.41 13.07
C THR A 134 20.47 -14.80 11.79
N ALA A 135 19.79 -14.80 10.64
CA ALA A 135 20.41 -15.10 9.35
C ALA A 135 21.16 -13.88 8.80
N CYS A 136 22.47 -14.00 8.58
CA CYS A 136 23.15 -13.01 7.77
C CYS A 136 22.67 -13.07 6.32
N GLY A 137 22.75 -11.94 5.63
CA GLY A 137 22.80 -11.97 4.18
C GLY A 137 24.21 -12.16 3.70
N PHE A 138 24.34 -12.29 2.39
CA PHE A 138 25.64 -12.26 1.74
C PHE A 138 25.49 -11.83 0.28
N CYS A 139 26.60 -11.41 -0.32
CA CYS A 139 26.71 -11.08 -1.73
C CYS A 139 27.78 -11.94 -2.38
N ILE A 140 27.51 -12.40 -3.60
CA ILE A 140 28.50 -13.04 -4.46
C ILE A 140 28.57 -12.32 -5.80
N GLU A 141 29.66 -12.53 -6.53
CA GLU A 141 29.76 -12.15 -7.93
C GLU A 141 29.68 -13.42 -8.79
N LEU A 142 28.67 -13.49 -9.65
CA LEU A 142 28.46 -14.61 -10.57
C LEU A 142 28.26 -14.06 -11.99
N ASN A 143 29.13 -14.47 -12.92
CA ASN A 143 29.26 -13.84 -14.23
C ASN A 143 29.61 -12.34 -14.08
N HIS A 144 28.75 -11.44 -14.57
CA HIS A 144 28.89 -9.99 -14.38
C HIS A 144 27.91 -9.43 -13.34
N ALA A 145 27.08 -10.29 -12.73
CA ALA A 145 26.03 -9.88 -11.81
C ALA A 145 26.50 -9.94 -10.36
N ARG A 146 26.10 -8.94 -9.57
CA ARG A 146 26.11 -9.05 -8.10
C ARG A 146 24.82 -9.70 -7.63
N VAL A 147 24.95 -10.80 -6.90
CA VAL A 147 23.82 -11.58 -6.39
C VAL A 147 23.77 -11.45 -4.88
N TYR A 148 22.79 -10.70 -4.39
CA TYR A 148 22.51 -10.47 -2.98
C TYR A 148 21.54 -11.53 -2.48
N PHE A 149 21.81 -12.12 -1.32
CA PHE A 149 20.95 -13.09 -0.65
C PHE A 149 20.45 -12.49 0.66
N THR A 150 19.14 -12.55 0.87
CA THR A 150 18.46 -11.91 2.00
C THR A 150 17.42 -12.85 2.64
N PRO A 151 17.17 -12.75 3.96
CA PRO A 151 16.12 -13.52 4.63
C PRO A 151 14.73 -13.16 4.11
N GLY A 152 13.80 -14.11 4.11
CA GLY A 152 12.41 -13.89 3.66
C GLY A 152 11.57 -13.03 4.62
N VAL A 153 12.00 -12.88 5.88
CA VAL A 153 11.28 -12.10 6.89
C VAL A 153 11.25 -10.61 6.49
N PRO A 154 10.07 -9.99 6.28
CA PRO A 154 9.99 -8.66 5.69
C PRO A 154 10.77 -7.58 6.43
N ARG A 155 10.78 -7.59 7.77
CA ARG A 155 11.50 -6.59 8.57
C ARG A 155 13.02 -6.70 8.40
N GLU A 156 13.55 -7.91 8.32
CA GLU A 156 14.98 -8.17 8.11
C GLU A 156 15.40 -7.76 6.70
N PHE A 157 14.63 -8.22 5.71
CA PHE A 157 14.84 -7.90 4.30
C PHE A 157 14.89 -6.38 4.05
N LYS A 158 13.85 -5.65 4.47
CA LYS A 158 13.76 -4.20 4.27
C LYS A 158 14.94 -3.47 4.91
N HIS A 159 15.30 -3.84 6.14
CA HIS A 159 16.42 -3.24 6.84
C HIS A 159 17.74 -3.42 6.08
N MET A 160 18.03 -4.64 5.59
CA MET A 160 19.26 -4.91 4.83
C MET A 160 19.28 -4.17 3.48
N VAL A 161 18.13 -4.12 2.81
CA VAL A 161 17.99 -3.38 1.54
C VAL A 161 18.28 -1.90 1.74
N GLU A 162 17.64 -1.25 2.69
CA GLU A 162 17.73 0.19 2.93
C GLU A 162 19.11 0.61 3.45
N THR A 163 19.70 -0.17 4.37
CA THR A 163 20.92 0.25 5.09
C THR A 163 22.22 -0.15 4.38
N GLN A 164 22.20 -1.22 3.58
CA GLN A 164 23.43 -1.80 3.02
C GLN A 164 23.36 -2.00 1.50
N ILE A 165 22.29 -2.60 0.97
CA ILE A 165 22.22 -2.94 -0.46
C ILE A 165 22.03 -1.68 -1.30
N VAL A 166 20.98 -0.89 -1.05
CA VAL A 166 20.69 0.35 -1.80
C VAL A 166 21.86 1.34 -1.77
N PRO A 167 22.49 1.64 -0.62
CA PRO A 167 23.64 2.55 -0.60
C PRO A 167 24.85 2.03 -1.40
N LYS A 168 25.02 0.70 -1.54
CA LYS A 168 26.01 0.11 -2.43
C LYS A 168 25.58 0.27 -3.90
N LEU A 169 24.32 0.01 -4.22
CA LEU A 169 23.81 0.17 -5.58
C LEU A 169 23.99 1.60 -6.11
N GLN A 170 23.65 2.60 -5.30
CA GLN A 170 23.83 4.02 -5.65
C GLN A 170 25.29 4.43 -5.87
N ARG A 171 26.24 3.77 -5.18
CA ARG A 171 27.67 4.01 -5.36
C ARG A 171 28.24 3.35 -6.62
N LEU A 172 27.73 2.17 -6.96
CA LEU A 172 28.33 1.28 -7.96
C LEU A 172 27.68 1.42 -9.34
N TYR A 173 26.44 1.88 -9.38
CA TYR A 173 25.65 1.94 -10.59
C TYR A 173 25.04 3.33 -10.77
N SER A 174 25.06 3.82 -12.01
CA SER A 174 24.27 5.00 -12.37
C SER A 174 22.79 4.65 -12.32
N SER A 175 22.05 5.27 -11.41
CA SER A 175 20.59 5.30 -11.48
C SER A 175 20.15 6.23 -12.60
N ALA A 176 18.96 5.99 -13.14
CA ALA A 176 18.29 7.04 -13.91
C ALA A 176 17.72 8.08 -12.93
N GLU A 177 17.26 9.21 -13.46
CA GLU A 177 16.39 10.09 -12.67
C GLU A 177 15.18 9.29 -12.17
N ALA A 178 14.88 9.43 -10.88
CA ALA A 178 13.74 8.78 -10.27
C ALA A 178 12.48 9.14 -11.03
N LYS A 179 11.74 8.12 -11.48
CA LYS A 179 10.43 8.31 -12.12
C LYS A 179 9.53 8.91 -11.05
N GLN A 180 9.28 10.21 -11.16
CA GLN A 180 8.31 10.91 -10.34
C GLN A 180 6.92 10.53 -10.83
N VAL A 181 5.95 10.59 -9.93
CA VAL A 181 4.57 10.26 -10.24
C VAL A 181 3.64 11.16 -9.46
N GLU A 182 2.89 11.96 -10.20
CA GLU A 182 1.74 12.69 -9.70
C GLU A 182 0.55 11.74 -9.69
N ARG A 183 -0.19 11.71 -8.58
CA ARG A 183 -1.30 10.76 -8.38
C ARG A 183 -2.60 11.51 -8.26
N ILE A 184 -3.59 11.11 -9.04
CA ILE A 184 -4.94 11.68 -8.98
C ILE A 184 -5.89 10.53 -8.67
N TYR A 185 -6.52 10.57 -7.51
CA TYR A 185 -7.46 9.55 -7.08
C TYR A 185 -8.87 9.98 -7.48
N THR A 186 -9.54 9.13 -8.26
CA THR A 186 -10.91 9.37 -8.69
C THR A 186 -11.87 8.34 -8.10
N PHE A 187 -13.10 8.76 -7.83
CA PHE A 187 -14.19 7.91 -7.36
C PHE A 187 -15.41 8.05 -8.28
N GLY A 188 -16.11 6.94 -8.54
CA GLY A 188 -17.29 6.96 -9.42
C GLY A 188 -17.00 6.81 -10.92
N LEU A 189 -15.73 6.68 -11.33
CA LEU A 189 -15.33 6.49 -12.73
C LEU A 189 -14.82 5.08 -13.01
N THR A 190 -14.71 4.75 -14.30
CA THR A 190 -14.08 3.53 -14.78
C THR A 190 -12.76 3.84 -15.46
N GLU A 191 -11.83 2.88 -15.45
CA GLU A 191 -10.54 3.03 -16.13
C GLU A 191 -10.70 3.35 -17.62
N SER A 192 -11.57 2.63 -18.34
CA SER A 192 -11.82 2.88 -19.76
C SER A 192 -12.44 4.26 -19.99
N GLY A 193 -13.39 4.69 -19.16
CA GLY A 193 -13.99 6.02 -19.29
C GLY A 193 -12.99 7.16 -19.09
N ILE A 194 -11.98 6.98 -18.22
CA ILE A 194 -10.89 7.96 -18.06
C ILE A 194 -9.92 7.89 -19.25
N SER A 195 -9.51 6.69 -19.65
CA SER A 195 -8.59 6.47 -20.78
C SER A 195 -9.13 7.09 -22.06
N ASP A 196 -10.38 6.78 -22.44
CA ASP A 196 -11.00 7.28 -23.68
C ASP A 196 -10.98 8.82 -23.78
N VAL A 197 -11.10 9.50 -22.63
CA VAL A 197 -11.03 10.96 -22.58
C VAL A 197 -9.60 11.48 -22.74
N LEU A 198 -8.64 10.84 -22.07
CA LEU A 198 -7.25 11.30 -22.00
C LEU A 198 -6.39 10.83 -23.18
N ASP A 199 -6.75 9.75 -23.88
CA ASP A 199 -6.01 9.20 -25.03
C ASP A 199 -5.91 10.18 -26.20
N HIS A 200 -6.82 11.16 -26.27
CA HIS A 200 -6.84 12.21 -27.27
C HIS A 200 -5.98 13.44 -26.88
N TRP A 201 -5.39 13.46 -25.69
CA TRP A 201 -4.63 14.60 -25.20
C TRP A 201 -3.15 14.48 -25.59
N ASN A 202 -2.51 15.60 -25.89
CA ASN A 202 -1.06 15.63 -26.12
C ASN A 202 -0.33 15.62 -24.78
N LEU A 203 0.34 14.50 -24.46
CA LEU A 203 1.16 14.41 -23.26
C LEU A 203 2.40 15.32 -23.39
N PRO A 204 2.84 15.99 -22.31
CA PRO A 204 4.12 16.68 -22.28
C PRO A 204 5.28 15.72 -22.57
N GLU A 205 6.37 16.24 -23.13
CA GLU A 205 7.55 15.43 -23.47
C GLU A 205 8.11 14.71 -22.22
N GLY A 206 8.39 13.41 -22.36
CA GLY A 206 8.91 12.58 -21.27
C GLY A 206 7.87 12.19 -20.21
N CYS A 207 6.59 12.44 -20.46
CA CYS A 207 5.49 11.99 -19.60
C CYS A 207 4.84 10.70 -20.11
N GLU A 208 4.38 9.88 -19.18
CA GLU A 208 3.58 8.69 -19.45
C GLU A 208 2.37 8.68 -18.53
N LEU A 209 1.20 8.32 -19.06
CA LEU A 209 0.01 8.05 -18.25
C LEU A 209 -0.06 6.57 -17.89
N GLY A 210 -0.48 6.29 -16.67
CA GLY A 210 -0.87 4.96 -16.26
C GLY A 210 -2.11 5.01 -15.40
N TYR A 211 -2.88 3.93 -15.44
CA TYR A 211 -4.11 3.80 -14.67
C TYR A 211 -3.99 2.60 -13.73
N ARG A 212 -4.55 2.73 -12.52
CA ARG A 212 -4.70 1.61 -11.60
C ARG A 212 -6.14 1.56 -11.12
N SER A 213 -6.88 0.58 -11.60
CA SER A 213 -8.18 0.21 -11.05
C SER A 213 -8.00 -0.58 -9.75
N ALA A 214 -8.34 0.03 -8.62
CA ALA A 214 -8.31 -0.63 -7.31
C ALA A 214 -9.42 -0.06 -6.41
N LEU A 215 -10.43 -0.87 -6.10
CA LEU A 215 -11.56 -0.45 -5.26
C LEU A 215 -11.06 0.25 -3.97
N PRO A 216 -11.57 1.44 -3.64
CA PRO A 216 -12.71 2.15 -4.24
C PRO A 216 -12.36 3.13 -5.39
N PHE A 217 -11.09 3.29 -5.73
CA PHE A 217 -10.62 4.35 -6.61
C PHE A 217 -10.16 3.85 -7.99
N ILE A 218 -10.22 4.74 -8.98
CA ILE A 218 -9.33 4.67 -10.13
C ILE A 218 -8.24 5.72 -9.94
N GLU A 219 -6.99 5.28 -9.84
CA GLU A 219 -5.83 6.17 -9.72
C GLU A 219 -5.28 6.46 -11.12
N ILE A 220 -5.20 7.74 -11.46
CA ILE A 220 -4.46 8.24 -12.62
C ILE A 220 -3.04 8.58 -12.15
N LYS A 221 -2.05 8.05 -12.86
CA LYS A 221 -0.62 8.29 -12.60
C LYS A 221 -0.05 9.04 -13.77
N LEU A 222 0.41 10.26 -13.53
CA LEU A 222 1.23 11.01 -14.48
C LEU A 222 2.69 10.82 -14.09
N PHE A 223 3.38 9.97 -14.84
CA PHE A 223 4.78 9.72 -14.62
C PHE A 223 5.65 10.70 -15.41
N HIS A 224 6.74 11.16 -14.80
CA HIS A 224 7.75 12.01 -15.45
C HIS A 224 9.14 11.77 -14.86
N ARG A 225 10.19 12.18 -15.58
CA ARG A 225 11.60 12.03 -15.13
C ARG A 225 12.25 13.36 -14.74
N ASN A 226 11.86 14.46 -15.41
CA ASN A 226 12.38 15.79 -15.14
C ASN A 226 11.82 16.38 -13.84
N ASN A 227 12.54 17.35 -13.25
CA ASN A 227 11.99 18.25 -12.24
C ASN A 227 10.63 18.79 -12.73
N LYS A 228 9.64 18.81 -11.84
CA LYS A 228 8.26 19.24 -12.12
C LYS A 228 8.27 20.57 -12.89
N THR A 229 7.99 20.50 -14.19
CA THR A 229 7.94 21.67 -15.05
C THR A 229 6.56 22.33 -14.95
N GLU A 230 6.47 23.59 -15.38
CA GLU A 230 5.17 24.27 -15.51
C GLU A 230 4.22 23.49 -16.44
N GLN A 231 4.74 22.87 -17.50
CA GLN A 231 3.95 22.04 -18.42
C GLN A 231 3.36 20.80 -17.74
N ILE A 232 4.14 20.11 -16.90
CA ILE A 232 3.67 18.93 -16.16
C ILE A 232 2.58 19.34 -15.15
N THR A 233 2.82 20.45 -14.44
CA THR A 233 1.84 21.00 -13.49
C THR A 233 0.54 21.39 -14.19
N ALA A 234 0.62 22.15 -15.29
CA ALA A 234 -0.54 22.55 -16.07
C ALA A 234 -1.31 21.35 -16.65
N PHE A 235 -0.61 20.31 -17.10
CA PHE A 235 -1.24 19.09 -17.60
C PHE A 235 -1.97 18.33 -16.49
N LYS A 236 -1.36 18.21 -15.31
CA LYS A 236 -1.99 17.63 -14.13
C LYS A 236 -3.25 18.42 -13.73
N ASP A 237 -3.15 19.74 -13.65
CA ASP A 237 -4.27 20.61 -13.30
C ASP A 237 -5.41 20.49 -14.32
N ALA A 238 -5.09 20.35 -15.61
CA ALA A 238 -6.09 20.08 -16.64
C ALA A 238 -6.79 18.72 -16.44
N ILE A 239 -6.08 17.67 -16.02
CA ILE A 239 -6.71 16.38 -15.67
C ILE A 239 -7.65 16.58 -14.46
N ILE A 240 -7.20 17.31 -13.44
CA ILE A 240 -8.00 17.57 -12.24
C ILE A 240 -9.27 18.33 -12.61
N ASP A 241 -9.17 19.41 -13.37
CA ASP A 241 -10.31 20.20 -13.83
C ASP A 241 -11.30 19.35 -14.65
N LYS A 242 -10.77 18.52 -15.57
CA LYS A 242 -11.60 17.65 -16.42
C LYS A 242 -12.44 16.66 -15.61
N PHE A 243 -11.90 16.15 -14.52
CA PHE A 243 -12.55 15.15 -13.66
C PHE A 243 -12.91 15.71 -12.28
N GLN A 244 -13.06 17.04 -12.14
CA GLN A 244 -13.18 17.70 -10.84
C GLN A 244 -14.23 17.06 -9.91
N ALA A 245 -15.38 16.69 -10.48
CA ALA A 245 -16.48 16.05 -9.76
C ALA A 245 -16.13 14.67 -9.16
N ASN A 246 -15.14 14.00 -9.74
CA ASN A 246 -14.72 12.66 -9.39
C ASN A 246 -13.39 12.63 -8.65
N VAL A 247 -12.59 13.70 -8.69
CA VAL A 247 -11.30 13.77 -8.00
C VAL A 247 -11.53 13.95 -6.50
N VAL A 248 -11.06 12.98 -5.72
CA VAL A 248 -11.27 12.94 -4.27
C VAL A 248 -9.98 13.14 -3.47
N SER A 249 -8.83 12.95 -4.09
CA SER A 249 -7.52 13.26 -3.49
C SER A 249 -6.45 13.38 -4.58
N VAL A 250 -5.40 14.14 -4.28
CA VAL A 250 -4.27 14.39 -5.18
C VAL A 250 -2.96 14.20 -4.39
N ASP A 251 -2.03 13.44 -4.96
CA ASP A 251 -0.69 13.06 -4.46
C ASP A 251 -0.61 12.35 -3.10
N GLN A 252 -1.71 12.31 -2.36
CA GLN A 252 -1.84 11.59 -1.09
C GLN A 252 -3.12 10.75 -1.06
N SER A 253 -3.22 9.79 -0.14
CA SER A 253 -4.45 9.00 -0.03
C SER A 253 -5.60 9.84 0.55
N LEU A 254 -6.84 9.40 0.36
CA LEU A 254 -8.02 10.06 0.95
C LEU A 254 -7.92 10.13 2.48
N LEU A 255 -7.38 9.09 3.13
CA LEU A 255 -7.21 9.06 4.58
C LEU A 255 -6.11 10.01 5.05
N ASP A 256 -5.01 10.14 4.30
CA ASP A 256 -3.96 11.13 4.62
C ASP A 256 -4.54 12.55 4.56
N ALA A 257 -5.29 12.87 3.49
CA ALA A 257 -5.94 14.17 3.32
C ALA A 257 -6.93 14.47 4.46
N LEU A 258 -7.74 13.48 4.85
CA LEU A 258 -8.65 13.59 6.00
C LEU A 258 -7.88 13.83 7.31
N SER A 259 -6.82 13.05 7.55
CA SER A 259 -5.98 13.18 8.74
C SER A 259 -5.40 14.58 8.87
N GLU A 260 -4.89 15.13 7.77
CA GLU A 260 -4.33 16.48 7.72
C GLU A 260 -5.38 17.53 8.11
N GLN A 261 -6.56 17.48 7.48
CA GLN A 261 -7.62 18.46 7.74
C GLN A 261 -8.20 18.34 9.14
N LEU A 262 -8.47 17.12 9.63
CA LEU A 262 -8.99 16.89 10.99
C LEU A 262 -7.99 17.40 12.04
N THR A 263 -6.70 17.11 11.87
CA THR A 263 -5.64 17.57 12.78
C THR A 263 -5.54 19.10 12.76
N LYS A 264 -5.55 19.70 11.58
CA LYS A 264 -5.49 21.16 11.41
C LYS A 264 -6.67 21.87 12.09
N LYS A 265 -7.87 21.28 12.01
CA LYS A 265 -9.10 21.83 12.61
C LYS A 265 -9.35 21.38 14.04
N LYS A 266 -8.54 20.46 14.57
CA LYS A 266 -8.71 19.82 15.89
C LYS A 266 -10.10 19.21 16.07
N GLN A 267 -10.61 18.56 15.03
CA GLN A 267 -11.93 17.93 15.06
C GLN A 267 -11.82 16.45 15.37
N THR A 268 -12.78 15.97 16.16
CA THR A 268 -12.92 14.59 16.60
C THR A 268 -14.08 13.90 15.88
N LEU A 269 -14.06 12.57 15.86
CA LEU A 269 -15.00 11.75 15.10
C LEU A 269 -15.78 10.81 16.03
N ASN A 270 -17.09 10.75 15.82
CA ASN A 270 -17.98 9.72 16.34
C ASN A 270 -18.59 8.95 15.16
N VAL A 271 -18.43 7.63 15.15
CA VAL A 271 -18.88 6.78 14.04
C VAL A 271 -19.98 5.82 14.50
N SER A 272 -21.08 5.75 13.74
CA SER A 272 -22.16 4.77 13.93
C SER A 272 -22.48 4.06 12.63
N GLU A 273 -22.29 2.75 12.59
CA GLU A 273 -22.43 1.94 11.38
C GLU A 273 -23.50 0.86 11.56
N VAL A 274 -24.44 0.79 10.63
CA VAL A 274 -25.45 -0.24 10.56
C VAL A 274 -25.33 -0.97 9.22
N GLY A 275 -25.03 -2.27 9.27
CA GLY A 275 -25.04 -3.17 8.12
C GLY A 275 -23.84 -3.05 7.16
N ILE A 276 -22.76 -2.37 7.56
CA ILE A 276 -21.49 -2.29 6.79
C ILE A 276 -20.27 -2.86 7.54
N MET A 277 -20.50 -3.67 8.58
CA MET A 277 -19.46 -4.45 9.28
C MET A 277 -18.35 -3.63 9.97
N GLY A 278 -18.63 -2.40 10.40
CA GLY A 278 -17.62 -1.55 11.06
C GLY A 278 -16.48 -1.14 10.12
N THR A 279 -16.71 -1.15 8.80
CA THR A 279 -15.70 -0.90 7.78
C THR A 279 -15.10 0.51 7.89
N LEU A 280 -15.91 1.52 8.19
CA LEU A 280 -15.43 2.91 8.30
C LEU A 280 -14.53 3.06 9.53
N ALA A 281 -15.00 2.61 10.70
CA ALA A 281 -14.21 2.62 11.92
C ALA A 281 -12.93 1.78 11.80
N TYR A 282 -13.00 0.61 11.15
CA TYR A 282 -11.82 -0.21 10.87
C TYR A 282 -10.80 0.55 10.03
N GLN A 283 -11.21 1.16 8.91
CA GLN A 283 -10.30 1.96 8.07
C GLN A 283 -9.67 3.14 8.83
N PHE A 284 -10.44 3.86 9.65
CA PHE A 284 -9.93 4.96 10.47
C PHE A 284 -8.95 4.50 11.56
N SER A 285 -9.23 3.40 12.25
CA SER A 285 -8.34 2.84 13.27
C SER A 285 -7.00 2.31 12.74
N GLN A 286 -6.93 1.93 11.45
CA GLN A 286 -5.67 1.51 10.82
C GLN A 286 -4.78 2.70 10.42
N HIS A 287 -5.31 3.93 10.41
CA HIS A 287 -4.57 5.12 10.03
C HIS A 287 -4.12 5.88 11.28
N GLU A 288 -2.81 5.90 11.57
CA GLU A 288 -2.26 6.46 12.82
C GLU A 288 -2.75 7.88 13.13
N GLY A 289 -2.85 8.75 12.11
CA GLY A 289 -3.28 10.13 12.30
C GLY A 289 -4.79 10.32 12.54
N ILE A 290 -5.64 9.37 12.13
CA ILE A 290 -7.11 9.45 12.36
C ILE A 290 -7.50 8.66 13.60
N ALA A 291 -6.80 7.56 13.90
CA ALA A 291 -7.10 6.68 15.03
C ALA A 291 -7.18 7.44 16.37
N ASN A 292 -6.30 8.44 16.57
CA ASN A 292 -6.29 9.27 17.77
C ASN A 292 -7.43 10.30 17.84
N LEU A 293 -8.15 10.52 16.74
CA LEU A 293 -9.26 11.47 16.63
C LEU A 293 -10.62 10.75 16.66
N LEU A 294 -10.64 9.42 16.59
CA LEU A 294 -11.86 8.60 16.69
C LEU A 294 -12.22 8.37 18.16
N ILE A 295 -13.23 9.09 18.66
CA ILE A 295 -13.62 9.08 20.08
C ILE A 295 -14.56 7.92 20.38
N ASN A 296 -15.56 7.71 19.53
CA ASN A 296 -16.50 6.60 19.66
C ASN A 296 -16.74 5.88 18.34
N SER A 297 -16.98 4.57 18.42
CA SER A 297 -17.47 3.75 17.33
C SER A 297 -18.58 2.82 17.83
N ARG A 298 -19.70 2.78 17.10
CA ARG A 298 -20.82 1.86 17.32
C ARG A 298 -21.09 1.09 16.04
N CYS A 299 -21.28 -0.22 16.15
CA CYS A 299 -21.59 -1.08 15.01
C CYS A 299 -22.80 -1.97 15.30
N SER A 300 -23.73 -2.04 14.36
CA SER A 300 -24.86 -2.96 14.34
C SER A 300 -24.96 -3.67 12.98
N TYR A 301 -25.54 -4.86 12.96
CA TYR A 301 -25.65 -5.69 11.76
C TYR A 301 -27.09 -5.76 11.21
N HIS A 302 -28.08 -5.27 11.97
CA HIS A 302 -29.48 -5.36 11.57
C HIS A 302 -29.85 -4.23 10.60
N LEU A 303 -30.29 -4.60 9.40
CA LEU A 303 -30.82 -3.63 8.42
C LEU A 303 -32.03 -2.90 8.99
N VAL A 304 -32.20 -1.64 8.61
CA VAL A 304 -33.30 -0.79 9.08
C VAL A 304 -34.27 -0.46 7.95
N ALA A 305 -35.51 -0.09 8.29
CA ALA A 305 -36.41 0.50 7.31
C ALA A 305 -35.95 1.93 6.97
N PRO A 306 -36.04 2.38 5.71
CA PRO A 306 -35.77 3.76 5.36
C PRO A 306 -36.70 4.72 6.12
N VAL A 307 -36.13 5.75 6.76
CA VAL A 307 -36.85 6.83 7.47
C VAL A 307 -36.75 8.12 6.67
N GLU A 308 -37.72 9.03 6.71
CA GLU A 308 -37.57 10.34 6.04
C GLU A 308 -36.30 11.07 6.53
N LEU A 309 -35.52 11.65 5.60
CA LEU A 309 -34.21 12.23 5.92
C LEU A 309 -34.30 13.38 6.92
N SER A 310 -35.32 14.24 6.80
CA SER A 310 -35.57 15.36 7.72
C SER A 310 -35.83 14.87 9.16
N VAL A 311 -36.59 13.78 9.32
CA VAL A 311 -36.91 13.16 10.60
C VAL A 311 -35.67 12.52 11.22
N LEU A 312 -34.89 11.79 10.41
CA LEU A 312 -33.63 11.20 10.88
C LEU A 312 -32.62 12.28 11.30
N ALA A 313 -32.50 13.35 10.53
CA ALA A 313 -31.63 14.49 10.85
C ALA A 313 -31.96 15.08 12.24
N GLN A 314 -33.24 15.34 12.53
CA GLN A 314 -33.69 15.80 13.85
C GLN A 314 -33.39 14.82 15.00
N GLN A 315 -33.40 13.52 14.74
CA GLN A 315 -33.04 12.51 15.73
C GLN A 315 -31.53 12.53 16.01
N LEU A 316 -30.71 12.51 14.96
CA LEU A 316 -29.25 12.49 15.06
C LEU A 316 -28.68 13.78 15.66
N GLN A 317 -29.31 14.94 15.41
CA GLN A 317 -28.86 16.20 16.01
C GLN A 317 -28.86 16.16 17.54
N LYS A 318 -29.81 15.45 18.15
CA LYS A 318 -29.88 15.27 19.61
C LYS A 318 -28.76 14.39 20.15
N GLU A 319 -28.13 13.56 19.32
CA GLU A 319 -26.99 12.73 19.70
C GLU A 319 -25.67 13.51 19.67
N VAL A 320 -25.57 14.58 18.88
CA VAL A 320 -24.35 15.39 18.72
C VAL A 320 -24.33 16.62 19.64
N SER A 321 -25.49 17.08 20.14
CA SER A 321 -25.65 18.38 20.82
C SER A 321 -24.91 18.60 22.15
N GLU A 322 -24.08 17.68 22.63
CA GLU A 322 -23.39 17.81 23.92
C GLU A 322 -21.92 18.25 23.83
N GLN A 323 -21.27 18.19 22.65
CA GLN A 323 -19.86 18.60 22.47
C GLN A 323 -19.64 19.33 21.14
N LEU A 324 -19.10 20.55 21.19
CA LEU A 324 -18.97 21.47 20.04
C LEU A 324 -17.91 21.04 18.99
N GLU A 325 -16.99 20.16 19.34
CA GLU A 325 -15.83 19.79 18.50
C GLU A 325 -16.00 18.45 17.76
N ASP A 326 -17.13 17.77 17.97
CA ASP A 326 -17.39 16.42 17.48
C ASP A 326 -18.13 16.41 16.13
N ILE A 327 -17.61 15.62 15.17
CA ILE A 327 -18.30 15.27 13.93
C ILE A 327 -18.90 13.87 14.07
N GLY A 328 -20.22 13.77 13.94
CA GLY A 328 -20.95 12.51 13.88
C GLY A 328 -21.09 11.99 12.45
N LEU A 329 -20.61 10.77 12.20
CA LEU A 329 -20.74 10.05 10.94
C LEU A 329 -21.63 8.83 11.12
N TYR A 330 -22.72 8.77 10.37
CA TYR A 330 -23.71 7.70 10.49
C TYR A 330 -23.94 7.01 9.16
N ILE A 331 -24.00 5.68 9.18
CA ILE A 331 -24.26 4.85 8.02
C ILE A 331 -25.37 3.87 8.35
N TYR A 332 -26.45 3.90 7.57
CA TYR A 332 -27.57 2.98 7.69
C TYR A 332 -27.77 2.19 6.40
N ALA A 333 -27.44 0.90 6.42
CA ALA A 333 -27.89 -0.03 5.40
C ALA A 333 -29.38 -0.33 5.59
N ASN A 334 -30.17 0.03 4.58
CA ASN A 334 -31.61 -0.13 4.62
C ASN A 334 -32.05 -1.48 4.02
N ASN A 335 -33.22 -1.96 4.42
CA ASN A 335 -33.79 -3.23 3.95
C ASN A 335 -34.18 -3.23 2.45
N ASP A 336 -34.28 -2.06 1.81
CA ASP A 336 -34.54 -1.86 0.38
C ASP A 336 -33.25 -1.79 -0.47
N LYS A 337 -32.10 -2.13 0.14
CA LYS A 337 -30.74 -2.06 -0.44
C LYS A 337 -30.23 -0.65 -0.73
N SER A 338 -30.91 0.38 -0.24
CA SER A 338 -30.34 1.73 -0.17
C SER A 338 -29.48 1.89 1.10
N TYR A 339 -28.69 2.96 1.12
CA TYR A 339 -27.88 3.36 2.26
C TYR A 339 -28.20 4.81 2.58
N THR A 340 -28.47 5.11 3.85
CA THR A 340 -28.57 6.48 4.34
C THR A 340 -27.26 6.84 5.01
N LEU A 341 -26.62 7.91 4.56
CA LEU A 341 -25.34 8.40 5.04
C LEU A 341 -25.54 9.79 5.65
N ALA A 342 -24.96 10.04 6.82
CA ALA A 342 -25.11 11.31 7.51
C ALA A 342 -23.76 11.83 8.02
N LEU A 343 -23.54 13.12 7.85
CA LEU A 343 -22.54 13.92 8.54
C LEU A 343 -23.27 14.98 9.35
N ILE A 344 -23.10 14.95 10.67
CA ILE A 344 -23.78 15.82 11.61
C ILE A 344 -22.75 16.50 12.50
N THR A 345 -22.85 17.81 12.66
CA THR A 345 -22.08 18.62 13.60
C THR A 345 -23.04 19.51 14.38
N HIS A 346 -22.54 20.30 15.33
CA HIS A 346 -23.37 21.26 16.04
C HIS A 346 -24.01 22.32 15.11
N GLN A 347 -23.33 22.69 14.02
CA GLN A 347 -23.70 23.83 13.15
C GLN A 347 -24.16 23.39 11.76
N TYR A 348 -24.07 22.10 11.44
CA TYR A 348 -24.29 21.62 10.08
C TYR A 348 -24.76 20.18 10.09
N GLN A 349 -25.71 19.87 9.21
CA GLN A 349 -26.12 18.49 8.97
C GLN A 349 -26.33 18.25 7.49
N LYS A 350 -25.78 17.13 7.00
CA LYS A 350 -25.96 16.64 5.64
C LYS A 350 -26.29 15.16 5.68
N LEU A 351 -27.41 14.80 5.08
CA LEU A 351 -27.83 13.42 4.89
C LEU A 351 -28.07 13.15 3.41
N ILE A 352 -27.61 12.00 2.94
CA ILE A 352 -27.92 11.51 1.61
C ILE A 352 -28.46 10.09 1.70
N ARG A 353 -29.44 9.77 0.85
CA ARG A 353 -29.83 8.39 0.59
C ARG A 353 -29.37 8.00 -0.80
N VAL A 354 -28.60 6.92 -0.87
CA VAL A 354 -28.06 6.41 -2.12
C VAL A 354 -28.42 4.95 -2.31
N LYS A 355 -28.54 4.51 -3.56
CA LYS A 355 -28.69 3.11 -3.93
C LYS A 355 -27.62 2.75 -4.95
N PRO A 356 -26.74 1.77 -4.66
CA PRO A 356 -25.72 1.36 -5.62
C PRO A 356 -26.36 0.75 -6.87
N TYR A 357 -25.98 1.21 -8.07
CA TYR A 357 -26.44 0.59 -9.33
C TYR A 357 -25.92 -0.84 -9.46
N ARG A 358 -24.65 -1.06 -9.08
CA ARG A 358 -24.01 -2.37 -9.09
C ARG A 358 -24.01 -2.97 -7.69
N GLN A 359 -24.45 -4.22 -7.61
CA GLN A 359 -24.40 -4.98 -6.37
C GLN A 359 -23.04 -5.69 -6.28
N TYR A 360 -22.23 -5.29 -5.31
CA TYR A 360 -20.98 -5.97 -4.97
C TYR A 360 -21.20 -7.02 -3.87
N ASN A 361 -20.19 -7.86 -3.62
CA ASN A 361 -20.17 -8.62 -2.36
C ASN A 361 -20.17 -7.64 -1.18
N ILE A 362 -20.62 -8.10 0.00
CA ILE A 362 -20.81 -7.25 1.17
C ILE A 362 -19.54 -6.46 1.52
N LYS A 363 -18.37 -7.10 1.49
CA LYS A 363 -17.08 -6.44 1.79
C LYS A 363 -16.81 -5.26 0.86
N ASN A 364 -16.89 -5.47 -0.45
CA ASN A 364 -16.64 -4.43 -1.45
C ASN A 364 -17.73 -3.34 -1.41
N GLN A 365 -18.97 -3.71 -1.12
CA GLN A 365 -20.07 -2.76 -0.95
C GLN A 365 -19.84 -1.87 0.26
N SER A 366 -19.46 -2.44 1.40
CA SER A 366 -19.13 -1.68 2.61
C SER A 366 -17.96 -0.72 2.40
N ILE A 367 -16.92 -1.15 1.66
CA ILE A 367 -15.78 -0.27 1.31
C ILE A 367 -16.28 0.94 0.51
N LEU A 368 -17.10 0.74 -0.53
CA LEU A 368 -17.63 1.84 -1.34
C LEU A 368 -18.47 2.82 -0.52
N ILE A 369 -19.34 2.30 0.35
CA ILE A 369 -20.22 3.14 1.19
C ILE A 369 -19.41 3.92 2.24
N ALA A 370 -18.44 3.26 2.91
CA ALA A 370 -17.54 3.93 3.84
C ALA A 370 -16.72 5.04 3.15
N THR A 371 -16.22 4.78 1.94
CA THR A 371 -15.49 5.78 1.15
C THR A 371 -16.38 6.95 0.76
N LEU A 372 -17.66 6.75 0.44
CA LEU A 372 -18.55 7.86 0.15
C LEU A 372 -18.69 8.79 1.36
N VAL A 373 -18.80 8.25 2.58
CA VAL A 373 -18.81 9.07 3.82
C VAL A 373 -17.47 9.77 4.07
N GLN A 374 -16.35 9.13 3.75
CA GLN A 374 -15.02 9.77 3.84
C GLN A 374 -14.91 10.96 2.89
N ILE A 375 -15.47 10.86 1.68
CA ILE A 375 -15.50 11.96 0.72
C ILE A 375 -16.41 13.09 1.22
N MET A 376 -17.59 12.75 1.76
CA MET A 376 -18.48 13.72 2.41
C MET A 376 -17.76 14.52 3.50
N LEU A 377 -17.02 13.81 4.35
CA LEU A 377 -16.24 14.42 5.42
C LEU A 377 -15.14 15.34 4.87
N LEU A 378 -14.37 14.88 3.87
CA LEU A 378 -13.30 15.70 3.32
C LEU A 378 -13.84 16.99 2.69
N ASN A 379 -14.95 16.91 1.94
CA ASN A 379 -15.58 18.08 1.33
C ASN A 379 -16.04 19.09 2.40
N TYR A 380 -16.69 18.60 3.46
CA TYR A 380 -17.07 19.44 4.62
C TYR A 380 -15.84 20.12 5.24
N LEU A 381 -14.75 19.38 5.47
CA LEU A 381 -13.54 19.92 6.06
C LEU A 381 -12.85 20.97 5.17
N LEU A 382 -12.90 20.80 3.85
CA LEU A 382 -12.35 21.76 2.90
C LEU A 382 -13.25 22.99 2.68
N GLY A 383 -14.51 22.93 3.12
CA GLY A 383 -15.51 23.94 2.78
C GLY A 383 -15.90 23.92 1.30
N ASN A 384 -15.68 22.77 0.65
CA ASN A 384 -16.17 22.54 -0.70
C ASN A 384 -17.69 22.32 -0.64
N GLY A 385 -18.41 22.77 -1.67
CA GLY A 385 -19.86 22.62 -1.78
C GLY A 385 -20.33 21.17 -1.96
N ASP A 386 -21.51 21.01 -2.55
CA ASP A 386 -22.22 19.74 -2.67
C ASP A 386 -21.38 18.55 -3.17
N ILE A 387 -21.76 17.35 -2.75
CA ILE A 387 -21.22 16.10 -3.32
C ILE A 387 -21.73 16.04 -4.75
N ASP A 388 -20.84 16.10 -5.73
CA ASP A 388 -21.22 15.76 -7.09
C ASP A 388 -21.74 14.33 -7.14
N GLU A 389 -22.91 14.13 -7.76
CA GLU A 389 -23.55 12.82 -7.84
C GLU A 389 -22.61 11.82 -8.53
N TYR A 390 -22.10 10.85 -7.76
CA TYR A 390 -21.24 9.82 -8.33
C TYR A 390 -22.05 8.83 -9.15
N LEU A 391 -21.61 8.58 -10.38
CA LEU A 391 -22.25 7.69 -11.35
C LEU A 391 -22.48 6.24 -10.86
N ASN A 392 -21.83 5.84 -9.76
CA ASN A 392 -22.01 4.53 -9.16
C ASN A 392 -23.30 4.39 -8.34
N PHE A 393 -23.99 5.51 -8.05
CA PHE A 393 -25.14 5.54 -7.16
C PHE A 393 -26.33 6.28 -7.78
N GLU A 394 -27.52 5.75 -7.53
CA GLU A 394 -28.78 6.47 -7.64
C GLU A 394 -28.99 7.27 -6.35
N TYR A 395 -29.13 8.58 -6.44
CA TYR A 395 -29.42 9.45 -5.30
C TYR A 395 -30.94 9.51 -5.09
N LEU A 396 -31.40 8.93 -4.00
CA LEU A 396 -32.83 8.83 -3.66
C LEU A 396 -33.32 10.02 -2.81
N GLY A 397 -32.41 10.85 -2.31
CA GLY A 397 -32.73 12.07 -1.58
C GLY A 397 -31.52 12.69 -0.90
N VAL A 398 -31.57 14.00 -0.72
CA VAL A 398 -30.58 14.81 0.01
C VAL A 398 -31.33 15.70 1.00
N PHE A 399 -30.77 15.85 2.19
CA PHE A 399 -31.20 16.81 3.20
C PHE A 399 -29.97 17.53 3.72
N GLU A 400 -30.00 18.86 3.68
CA GLU A 400 -28.89 19.70 4.14
C GLU A 400 -29.43 20.96 4.80
N THR A 401 -28.84 21.32 5.93
CA THR A 401 -29.13 22.59 6.59
C THR A 401 -27.97 23.02 7.48
N GLU A 402 -27.72 24.32 7.49
CA GLU A 402 -26.98 24.98 8.56
C GLU A 402 -27.89 25.09 9.79
N ILE A 403 -27.29 25.04 10.97
CA ILE A 403 -27.99 25.10 12.25
C ILE A 403 -27.55 26.38 12.93
N ASP A 404 -28.48 27.33 12.99
CA ASP A 404 -28.32 28.66 13.61
C ASP A 404 -28.08 28.60 15.13
#